data_AF-A0A7L0CQQ9-F1
#
_entry.id   AF-A0A7L0CQQ9-F1
#
_cell.length_a   1.000
_cell.length_b   1.000
_cell.length_c   1.000
_cell.angle_alpha   90.00
_cell.angle_beta   90.00
_cell.angle_gamma   90.00
#
_symmetry.space_group_name_H-M   'P 1'
#
loop_
_entity.id
_entity.type
_entity.pdbx_description
1 polymer ?
#
loop_
_entity_poly.entity_id
_entity_poly.type
_entity_poly.pdbx_seq_one_letter_code
_entity_poly.pdbx_strand_id
1 'polypeptide(L)'
;ESSPHLPAPNDVMVYSYNFRSLLKWSPVEVDRGLVLYTVHFKTGAFNEWDEMNCTRITQTECSFPWSLKQRRWTIVLRVRAELGQVTSDWVETDPFVAERNTIIGPPKVNSVNASSNSLLISVTPPFGSEVGDFLEYHVSYWENATSTAKKETRTSSTLFKIENLKEMTLYCFRIQVELTTYSDLQLLGLESAPECHRTTIS
;
A
#
# COMPACT_ATOMS: atom_id res chain seq x y z
N GLU A 1 -0.62 -48.06 -0.10
CA GLU A 1 -0.43 -47.02 -1.13
C GLU A 1 -0.83 -45.70 -0.54
N SER A 2 0.13 -44.80 -0.31
CA SER A 2 -0.17 -43.44 0.12
C SER A 2 -0.84 -42.72 -1.04
N SER A 3 -2.09 -42.31 -0.87
CA SER A 3 -2.74 -41.36 -1.78
C SER A 3 -1.75 -40.22 -2.07
N PRO A 4 -1.53 -39.81 -3.33
CA PRO A 4 -0.65 -38.69 -3.63
C PRO A 4 -1.34 -37.43 -3.10
N HIS A 5 -1.06 -37.10 -1.85
CA HIS A 5 -1.58 -35.90 -1.23
C HIS A 5 -0.86 -34.71 -1.87
N LEU A 6 -1.61 -33.88 -2.60
CA LEU A 6 -1.08 -32.64 -3.13
C LEU A 6 -0.73 -31.71 -1.95
N PRO A 7 0.51 -31.19 -1.83
CA PRO A 7 0.86 -30.30 -0.73
C PRO A 7 -0.01 -29.04 -0.75
N ALA A 8 -0.35 -28.56 0.44
CA ALA A 8 -1.05 -27.30 0.58
C ALA A 8 -0.11 -26.11 0.31
N PRO A 9 -0.61 -24.98 -0.23
CA PRO A 9 0.20 -23.78 -0.41
C PRO A 9 0.81 -23.28 0.90
N ASN A 10 2.08 -22.89 0.87
CA ASN A 10 2.76 -22.27 2.03
C ASN A 10 2.88 -20.76 1.85
N ASP A 11 3.28 -20.06 2.92
CA ASP A 11 3.52 -18.60 2.93
C ASP A 11 2.33 -17.78 2.41
N VAL A 12 1.12 -18.23 2.73
CA VAL A 12 -0.14 -17.60 2.32
C VAL A 12 -0.32 -16.30 3.11
N MET A 13 -0.15 -15.15 2.45
CA MET A 13 -0.21 -13.84 3.10
C MET A 13 -0.92 -12.79 2.24
N VAL A 14 -1.63 -11.88 2.92
CA VAL A 14 -2.22 -10.69 2.27
C VAL A 14 -1.20 -9.56 2.26
N TYR A 15 -0.94 -9.04 1.06
CA TYR A 15 -0.12 -7.85 0.86
C TYR A 15 -1.02 -6.68 0.51
N SER A 16 -0.80 -5.54 1.16
CA SER A 16 -1.60 -4.34 0.93
C SER A 16 -0.75 -3.08 0.96
N TYR A 17 -0.85 -2.30 -0.12
CA TYR A 17 -0.14 -1.02 -0.27
C TYR A 17 -1.09 0.01 -0.87
N ASN A 18 -1.25 1.16 -0.22
CA ASN A 18 -2.20 2.22 -0.61
C ASN A 18 -3.62 1.68 -0.85
N PHE A 19 -4.09 0.80 0.04
CA PHE A 19 -5.40 0.13 -0.06
C PHE A 19 -5.61 -0.73 -1.31
N ARG A 20 -4.51 -1.09 -2.00
CA ARG A 20 -4.53 -2.10 -3.05
C ARG A 20 -4.02 -3.39 -2.45
N SER A 21 -4.92 -4.35 -2.29
CA SER A 21 -4.65 -5.62 -1.63
C SER A 21 -4.64 -6.79 -2.61
N LEU A 22 -3.80 -7.77 -2.33
CA LEU A 22 -3.71 -9.03 -3.05
C LEU A 22 -3.21 -10.14 -2.11
N LEU A 23 -3.64 -11.36 -2.37
CA LEU A 23 -3.14 -12.57 -1.70
C LEU A 23 -1.90 -13.09 -2.46
N LYS A 24 -0.85 -13.52 -1.75
CA LYS A 24 0.26 -14.28 -2.34
C LYS A 24 0.53 -15.56 -1.56
N TRP A 25 1.12 -16.53 -2.23
CA TRP A 25 1.58 -17.78 -1.64
C TRP A 25 2.81 -18.31 -2.37
N SER A 26 3.50 -19.27 -1.76
CA SER A 26 4.62 -19.99 -2.39
C SER A 26 4.10 -21.04 -3.37
N PRO A 27 4.77 -21.24 -4.53
CA PRO A 27 4.41 -22.30 -5.47
C PRO A 27 4.46 -23.69 -4.80
N VAL A 28 3.49 -24.54 -5.14
CA VAL A 28 3.51 -25.95 -4.77
C VAL A 28 4.29 -26.73 -5.83
N GLU A 29 5.43 -27.28 -5.40
CA GLU A 29 6.32 -28.07 -6.26
C GLU A 29 5.81 -29.51 -6.39
N VAL A 30 5.71 -29.99 -7.63
CA VAL A 30 5.31 -31.37 -7.96
C VAL A 30 6.22 -31.93 -9.05
N ASP A 31 6.45 -33.25 -9.05
CA ASP A 31 7.37 -33.89 -10.00
C ASP A 31 6.94 -33.69 -11.46
N ARG A 32 5.63 -33.69 -11.74
CA ARG A 32 5.05 -33.50 -13.08
C ARG A 32 3.65 -32.90 -13.00
N GLY A 33 3.33 -32.09 -14.02
CA GLY A 33 2.02 -31.51 -14.24
C GLY A 33 1.94 -30.03 -13.86
N LEU A 34 0.83 -29.40 -14.23
CA LEU A 34 0.59 -27.99 -13.97
C LEU A 34 -0.31 -27.86 -12.73
N VAL A 35 0.23 -27.26 -11.68
CA VAL A 35 -0.54 -26.90 -10.50
C VAL A 35 -1.32 -25.62 -10.79
N LEU A 36 -2.62 -25.66 -10.50
CA LEU A 36 -3.52 -24.53 -10.56
C LEU A 36 -3.97 -24.17 -9.13
N TYR A 37 -4.41 -22.94 -8.95
CA TYR A 37 -4.85 -22.44 -7.65
C TYR A 37 -6.25 -21.86 -7.72
N THR A 38 -7.01 -22.06 -6.66
CA THR A 38 -8.35 -21.49 -6.50
C THR A 38 -8.39 -20.72 -5.18
N VAL A 39 -8.88 -19.48 -5.22
CA VAL A 39 -8.98 -18.58 -4.07
C VAL A 39 -10.44 -18.26 -3.77
N HIS A 40 -10.82 -18.42 -2.51
CA HIS A 40 -12.13 -18.00 -1.99
C HIS A 40 -11.93 -16.93 -0.93
N PHE A 41 -12.98 -16.17 -0.68
CA PHE A 41 -13.01 -15.20 0.41
C PHE A 41 -14.30 -15.32 1.22
N LYS A 42 -14.29 -14.76 2.42
CA LYS A 42 -15.49 -14.45 3.19
C LYS A 42 -15.29 -13.13 3.93
N THR A 43 -16.38 -12.55 4.41
CA THR A 43 -16.31 -11.28 5.14
C THR A 43 -16.80 -11.45 6.58
N GLY A 44 -16.46 -10.50 7.45
CA GLY A 44 -16.98 -10.50 8.82
C GLY A 44 -18.52 -10.39 8.88
N ALA A 45 -19.16 -9.79 7.86
CA ALA A 45 -20.61 -9.67 7.77
C ALA A 45 -21.29 -10.91 7.15
N PHE A 46 -20.60 -11.60 6.24
CA PHE A 46 -21.06 -12.82 5.57
C PHE A 46 -20.02 -13.93 5.72
N ASN A 47 -20.25 -14.83 6.67
CA ASN A 47 -19.37 -15.95 7.00
C ASN A 47 -19.61 -17.18 6.10
N GLU A 48 -19.82 -16.93 4.80
CA GLU A 48 -19.92 -17.96 3.76
C GLU A 48 -18.78 -17.75 2.77
N TRP A 49 -18.20 -18.85 2.29
CA TRP A 49 -17.11 -18.81 1.31
C TRP A 49 -17.66 -18.51 -0.07
N ASP A 50 -17.22 -17.41 -0.65
CA ASP A 50 -17.56 -16.99 -2.01
C ASP A 50 -16.33 -17.06 -2.92
N GLU A 51 -16.59 -17.18 -4.22
CA GLU A 51 -15.56 -17.27 -5.25
C GLU A 51 -14.92 -15.91 -5.50
N MET A 52 -13.60 -15.91 -5.70
CA MET A 52 -12.86 -14.75 -6.17
C MET A 52 -12.62 -14.86 -7.68
N ASN A 53 -12.16 -13.80 -8.33
CA ASN A 53 -11.76 -13.85 -9.76
C ASN A 53 -10.42 -14.58 -9.98
N CYS A 54 -10.20 -15.69 -9.27
CA CYS A 54 -8.96 -16.45 -9.19
C CYS A 54 -9.27 -17.94 -9.04
N THR A 55 -10.03 -18.48 -9.99
CA THR A 55 -10.39 -19.90 -10.05
C THR A 55 -9.50 -20.61 -11.05
N ARG A 56 -8.79 -21.65 -10.60
CA ARG A 56 -7.86 -22.47 -11.39
C ARG A 56 -6.81 -21.66 -12.17
N ILE A 57 -6.15 -20.72 -11.48
CA ILE A 57 -5.10 -19.86 -12.04
C ILE A 57 -3.71 -20.49 -11.87
N THR A 58 -2.75 -20.14 -12.74
CA THR A 58 -1.34 -20.61 -12.61
C THR A 58 -0.49 -19.69 -11.74
N GLN A 59 -0.92 -18.44 -11.58
CA GLN A 59 -0.23 -17.42 -10.81
C GLN A 59 -0.32 -17.74 -9.31
N THR A 60 0.71 -17.38 -8.57
CA THR A 60 0.75 -17.52 -7.10
C THR A 60 0.35 -16.25 -6.36
N GLU A 61 -0.45 -15.42 -7.03
CA GLU A 61 -1.04 -14.22 -6.47
C GLU A 61 -2.45 -13.98 -7.01
N CYS A 62 -3.29 -13.36 -6.19
CA CYS A 62 -4.67 -13.04 -6.52
C CYS A 62 -5.04 -11.64 -6.01
N SER A 63 -5.38 -10.74 -6.93
CA SER A 63 -5.76 -9.35 -6.59
C SER A 63 -7.20 -9.25 -6.09
N PHE A 64 -7.43 -8.37 -5.11
CA PHE A 64 -8.78 -8.17 -4.56
C PHE A 64 -9.72 -7.58 -5.62
N PRO A 65 -10.92 -8.16 -5.84
CA PRO A 65 -11.91 -7.61 -6.74
C PRO A 65 -12.41 -6.25 -6.20
N TRP A 66 -13.02 -5.46 -7.09
CA TRP A 66 -13.56 -4.15 -6.72
C TRP A 66 -14.53 -4.20 -5.54
N SER A 67 -15.35 -5.26 -5.45
CA SER A 67 -16.30 -5.51 -4.35
C SER A 67 -15.64 -5.63 -2.98
N LEU A 68 -14.36 -5.97 -2.90
CA LEU A 68 -13.59 -6.14 -1.66
C LEU A 68 -12.66 -4.97 -1.34
N LYS A 69 -12.80 -3.84 -2.02
CA LYS A 69 -11.98 -2.64 -1.76
C LYS A 69 -12.44 -1.81 -0.57
N GLN A 70 -13.53 -2.21 0.10
CA GLN A 70 -14.03 -1.48 1.25
C GLN A 70 -13.06 -1.60 2.43
N ARG A 71 -12.44 -0.48 2.82
CA ARG A 71 -11.26 -0.50 3.69
C ARG A 71 -11.53 -1.01 5.11
N ARG A 72 -12.78 -0.91 5.56
CA ARG A 72 -13.25 -1.29 6.90
C ARG A 72 -13.70 -2.74 7.01
N TRP A 73 -13.84 -3.45 5.89
CA TRP A 73 -14.29 -4.83 5.93
C TRP A 73 -13.22 -5.73 6.50
N THR A 74 -13.62 -6.59 7.43
CA THR A 74 -12.82 -7.76 7.81
C THR A 74 -12.99 -8.82 6.74
N ILE A 75 -11.88 -9.24 6.15
CA ILE A 75 -11.84 -10.24 5.07
C ILE A 75 -10.95 -11.39 5.53
N VAL A 76 -11.40 -12.61 5.28
CA VAL A 76 -10.58 -13.82 5.40
C VAL A 76 -10.53 -14.47 4.02
N LEU A 77 -9.33 -14.85 3.57
CA LEU A 77 -9.16 -15.55 2.29
C LEU A 77 -8.69 -16.97 2.55
N ARG A 78 -8.89 -17.82 1.56
CA ARG A 78 -8.27 -19.15 1.53
C ARG A 78 -7.84 -19.52 0.13
N VAL A 79 -6.78 -20.29 0.04
CA VAL A 79 -6.25 -20.81 -1.23
C VAL A 79 -6.01 -22.31 -1.12
N ARG A 80 -6.20 -23.02 -2.22
CA ARG A 80 -5.80 -24.42 -2.38
C ARG A 80 -5.08 -24.62 -3.72
N ALA A 81 -4.28 -25.67 -3.80
CA ALA A 81 -3.69 -26.17 -5.03
C ALA A 81 -4.56 -27.25 -5.66
N GLU A 82 -4.52 -27.36 -6.98
CA GLU A 82 -5.26 -28.34 -7.79
C GLU A 82 -4.34 -28.93 -8.86
N LEU A 83 -4.28 -30.26 -8.96
CA LEU A 83 -3.53 -30.99 -9.98
C LEU A 83 -4.44 -32.05 -10.61
N GLY A 84 -4.97 -31.76 -11.80
CA GLY A 84 -5.98 -32.61 -12.44
C GLY A 84 -7.28 -32.63 -11.63
N GLN A 85 -7.61 -33.78 -11.04
CA GLN A 85 -8.76 -33.96 -10.13
C GLN A 85 -8.39 -33.97 -8.65
N VAL A 86 -7.09 -33.91 -8.32
CA VAL A 86 -6.59 -33.92 -6.94
C VAL A 86 -6.50 -32.49 -6.43
N THR A 87 -6.95 -32.25 -5.20
CA THR A 87 -6.86 -30.95 -4.53
C THR A 87 -6.08 -31.06 -3.23
N SER A 88 -5.36 -30.00 -2.85
CA SER A 88 -4.80 -29.87 -1.50
C SER A 88 -5.87 -29.47 -0.49
N ASP A 89 -5.51 -29.51 0.79
CA ASP A 89 -6.25 -28.80 1.83
C ASP A 89 -6.28 -27.29 1.55
N TRP A 90 -7.31 -26.62 2.08
CA TRP A 90 -7.41 -25.17 2.08
C TRP A 90 -6.48 -24.57 3.13
N VAL A 91 -5.82 -23.48 2.77
CA VAL A 91 -5.03 -22.67 3.71
C VAL A 91 -5.69 -21.31 3.83
N GLU A 92 -6.14 -20.98 5.04
CA GLU A 92 -6.79 -19.72 5.36
C GLU A 92 -5.78 -18.68 5.83
N THR A 93 -6.07 -17.41 5.55
CA THR A 93 -5.31 -16.27 6.11
C THR A 93 -5.82 -15.91 7.50
N ASP A 94 -5.01 -15.17 8.25
CA ASP A 94 -5.55 -14.37 9.36
C ASP A 94 -6.57 -13.32 8.84
N PRO A 95 -7.48 -12.83 9.70
CA PRO A 95 -8.39 -11.74 9.34
C PRO A 95 -7.64 -10.47 8.96
N PHE A 96 -8.01 -9.90 7.81
CA PHE A 96 -7.40 -8.69 7.25
C PHE A 96 -8.41 -7.53 7.21
N VAL A 97 -7.97 -6.33 7.63
CA VAL A 97 -8.72 -5.07 7.52
C VAL A 97 -7.80 -4.01 6.90
N ALA A 98 -8.15 -3.46 5.73
CA ALA A 98 -7.24 -2.58 5.00
C ALA A 98 -6.90 -1.29 5.77
N GLU A 99 -7.86 -0.68 6.48
CA GLU A 99 -7.59 0.47 7.36
C GLU A 99 -6.61 0.18 8.50
N ARG A 100 -6.35 -1.09 8.84
CA ARG A 100 -5.44 -1.46 9.94
C ARG A 100 -4.13 -2.05 9.45
N ASN A 101 -4.17 -2.73 8.30
CA ASN A 101 -3.09 -3.60 7.85
C ASN A 101 -2.41 -3.11 6.57
N THR A 102 -2.93 -2.07 5.90
CA THR A 102 -2.28 -1.54 4.69
C THR A 102 -1.03 -0.74 5.04
N ILE A 103 -0.03 -0.79 4.16
CA ILE A 103 1.09 0.14 4.20
C ILE A 103 0.70 1.37 3.37
N ILE A 104 0.79 2.54 3.99
CA ILE A 104 0.58 3.82 3.31
C ILE A 104 1.92 4.28 2.73
N GLY A 105 1.98 4.48 1.42
CA GLY A 105 3.12 5.05 0.74
C GLY A 105 3.21 6.58 0.87
N PRO A 106 4.31 7.18 0.42
CA PRO A 106 4.42 8.63 0.32
C PRO A 106 3.50 9.20 -0.77
N PRO A 107 3.21 10.51 -0.76
CA PRO A 107 2.48 11.12 -1.86
C PRO A 107 3.37 11.24 -3.10
N LYS A 108 2.76 11.37 -4.27
CA LYS A 108 3.48 11.65 -5.50
C LYS A 108 3.73 13.16 -5.58
N VAL A 109 4.99 13.58 -5.69
CA VAL A 109 5.32 14.97 -6.06
C VAL A 109 5.08 15.15 -7.56
N ASN A 110 4.23 16.09 -7.92
CA ASN A 110 3.86 16.38 -9.31
C ASN A 110 4.76 17.45 -9.92
N SER A 111 5.07 18.48 -9.14
CA SER A 111 5.93 19.59 -9.57
C SER A 111 6.50 20.33 -8.37
N VAL A 112 7.67 20.92 -8.59
CA VAL A 112 8.34 21.83 -7.66
C VAL A 112 8.77 23.06 -8.44
N ASN A 113 8.21 24.21 -8.07
CA ASN A 113 8.56 25.50 -8.66
C ASN A 113 9.39 26.28 -7.65
N ALA A 114 10.68 26.46 -7.96
CA ALA A 114 11.60 27.21 -7.13
C ALA A 114 11.54 28.71 -7.43
N SER A 115 11.54 29.50 -6.36
CA SER A 115 11.71 30.96 -6.38
C SER A 115 12.96 31.33 -5.57
N SER A 116 13.24 32.64 -5.43
CA SER A 116 14.38 33.12 -4.65
C SER A 116 14.32 32.70 -3.18
N ASN A 117 13.11 32.69 -2.59
CA ASN A 117 12.91 32.46 -1.17
C ASN A 117 11.97 31.30 -0.81
N SER A 118 11.52 30.51 -1.80
CA SER A 118 10.52 29.47 -1.57
C SER A 118 10.53 28.34 -2.60
N LEU A 119 9.95 27.20 -2.22
CA LEU A 119 9.61 26.10 -3.11
C LEU A 119 8.10 25.90 -3.07
N LEU A 120 7.41 26.09 -4.21
CA LEU A 120 5.98 25.75 -4.37
C LEU A 120 5.86 24.31 -4.86
N ILE A 121 5.25 23.46 -4.03
CA ILE A 121 5.20 22.01 -4.23
C ILE A 121 3.75 21.60 -4.47
N SER A 122 3.53 20.83 -5.54
CA SER A 122 2.25 20.16 -5.81
C SER A 122 2.39 18.66 -5.59
N VAL A 123 1.44 18.06 -4.87
CA VAL A 123 1.40 16.62 -4.59
C VAL A 123 0.06 16.00 -4.94
N THR A 124 0.08 14.70 -5.20
CA THR A 124 -1.12 13.86 -5.29
C THR A 124 -1.06 12.78 -4.21
N PRO A 125 -2.13 12.63 -3.40
CA PRO A 125 -2.17 11.57 -2.40
C PRO A 125 -2.09 10.18 -3.05
N PRO A 126 -1.52 9.20 -2.34
CA PRO A 126 -1.23 7.88 -2.91
C PRO A 126 -2.48 7.00 -3.14
N PHE A 127 -3.63 7.43 -2.63
CA PHE A 127 -4.94 6.80 -2.75
C PHE A 127 -6.04 7.88 -2.75
N GLY A 128 -7.26 7.53 -3.18
CA GLY A 128 -8.41 8.45 -3.10
C GLY A 128 -8.96 8.53 -1.68
N SER A 129 -9.38 9.71 -1.22
CA SER A 129 -10.01 9.84 0.11
C SER A 129 -11.43 9.29 0.12
N GLU A 130 -11.84 8.65 1.22
CA GLU A 130 -13.23 8.31 1.51
C GLU A 130 -13.90 9.39 2.37
N VAL A 131 -15.23 9.36 2.47
CA VAL A 131 -15.96 10.30 3.32
C VAL A 131 -15.55 10.09 4.78
N GLY A 132 -15.12 11.17 5.43
CA GLY A 132 -14.62 11.15 6.80
C GLY A 132 -13.10 10.95 6.92
N ASP A 133 -12.39 10.73 5.80
CA ASP A 133 -10.93 10.73 5.81
C ASP A 133 -10.39 12.16 5.90
N PHE A 134 -9.38 12.36 6.75
CA PHE A 134 -8.58 13.58 6.78
C PHE A 134 -7.11 13.25 6.49
N LEU A 135 -6.52 14.00 5.55
CA LEU A 135 -5.13 13.82 5.14
C LEU A 135 -4.30 15.03 5.57
N GLU A 136 -3.17 14.76 6.19
CA GLU A 136 -2.14 15.73 6.51
C GLU A 136 -0.81 15.29 5.89
N TYR A 137 -0.07 16.25 5.33
CA TYR A 137 1.28 16.04 4.79
C TYR A 137 2.30 16.60 5.77
N HIS A 138 3.15 15.74 6.28
CA HIS A 138 4.28 16.10 7.12
C HIS A 138 5.49 16.29 6.21
N VAL A 139 6.04 17.51 6.20
CA VAL A 139 7.12 17.90 5.29
C VAL A 139 8.35 18.23 6.11
N SER A 140 9.41 17.43 5.93
CA SER A 140 10.72 17.67 6.54
C SER A 140 11.68 18.19 5.48
N TYR A 141 12.39 19.30 5.75
CA TYR A 141 13.29 19.92 4.77
C TYR A 141 14.58 20.47 5.40
N TRP A 142 15.66 20.53 4.63
CA TRP A 142 16.99 20.93 5.09
C TRP A 142 17.88 21.47 3.96
N GLU A 143 18.92 22.24 4.32
CA GLU A 143 19.99 22.65 3.39
C GLU A 143 20.95 21.48 3.15
N ASN A 144 21.17 21.08 1.90
CA ASN A 144 21.95 19.87 1.57
C ASN A 144 23.43 19.96 1.99
N ALA A 145 24.00 21.16 1.94
CA ALA A 145 25.45 21.35 2.05
C ALA A 145 25.96 21.50 3.50
N THR A 146 25.09 21.78 4.47
CA THR A 146 25.54 22.38 5.75
C THR A 146 24.70 22.07 6.98
N SER A 147 23.47 21.55 6.86
CA SER A 147 22.56 21.52 8.01
C SER A 147 22.24 20.11 8.50
N THR A 148 22.62 19.81 9.75
CA THR A 148 22.00 18.74 10.55
C THR A 148 20.62 19.14 11.07
N ALA A 149 20.28 20.44 11.04
CA ALA A 149 18.98 20.94 11.46
C ALA A 149 17.95 20.74 10.34
N LYS A 150 17.08 19.74 10.53
CA LYS A 150 15.85 19.57 9.76
C LYS A 150 14.79 20.53 10.29
N LYS A 151 14.06 21.15 9.37
CA LYS A 151 12.84 21.91 9.67
C LYS A 151 11.64 21.07 9.28
N GLU A 152 10.53 21.27 9.97
CA GLU A 152 9.28 20.55 9.74
C GLU A 152 8.12 21.53 9.56
N THR A 153 7.19 21.16 8.69
CA THR A 153 5.91 21.83 8.53
C THR A 153 4.83 20.82 8.21
N ARG A 154 3.57 21.18 8.46
CA ARG A 154 2.42 20.34 8.17
C ARG A 154 1.40 21.11 7.36
N THR A 155 0.67 20.41 6.50
CA THR A 155 -0.38 21.01 5.69
C THR A 155 -1.36 19.95 5.21
N SER A 156 -2.64 20.30 5.08
CA SER A 156 -3.65 19.47 4.42
C SER A 156 -3.81 19.80 2.94
N SER A 157 -3.14 20.85 2.44
CA SER A 157 -3.22 21.27 1.04
C SER A 157 -2.35 20.38 0.15
N THR A 158 -2.86 20.04 -1.04
CA THR A 158 -2.07 19.37 -2.09
C THR A 158 -1.17 20.34 -2.88
N LEU A 159 -1.29 21.64 -2.63
CA LEU A 159 -0.43 22.69 -3.17
C LEU A 159 0.01 23.60 -2.03
N PHE A 160 1.30 23.61 -1.71
CA PHE A 160 1.82 24.34 -0.56
C PHE A 160 3.23 24.89 -0.83
N LYS A 161 3.65 25.87 -0.02
CA LYS A 161 4.98 26.46 -0.12
C LYS A 161 5.83 26.13 1.10
N ILE A 162 7.10 25.82 0.85
CA ILE A 162 8.16 25.96 1.84
C ILE A 162 8.73 27.36 1.66
N GLU A 163 8.62 28.21 2.69
CA GLU A 163 9.01 29.62 2.63
C GLU A 163 10.24 29.93 3.50
N ASN A 164 10.70 31.18 3.44
CA ASN A 164 11.84 31.69 4.20
C ASN A 164 13.15 30.90 3.92
N LEU A 165 13.33 30.53 2.65
CA LEU A 165 14.54 29.87 2.15
C LEU A 165 15.58 30.91 1.71
N LYS A 166 16.86 30.55 1.78
CA LYS A 166 17.95 31.38 1.26
C LYS A 166 18.00 31.28 -0.26
N GLU A 167 18.37 32.37 -0.92
CA GLU A 167 18.62 32.40 -2.37
C GLU A 167 19.80 31.50 -2.75
N MET A 168 19.82 31.02 -4.00
CA MET A 168 20.89 30.22 -4.58
C MET A 168 21.33 28.99 -3.76
N THR A 169 20.46 28.49 -2.88
CA THR A 169 20.75 27.45 -1.90
C THR A 169 20.03 26.16 -2.26
N LEU A 170 20.73 25.03 -2.17
CA LEU A 170 20.16 23.71 -2.44
C LEU A 170 19.44 23.18 -1.19
N TYR A 171 18.12 23.05 -1.29
CA TYR A 171 17.26 22.46 -0.26
C TYR A 171 16.79 21.08 -0.69
N CYS A 172 16.76 20.14 0.25
CA CYS A 172 16.14 18.83 0.07
C CYS A 172 14.93 18.71 1.01
N PHE A 173 13.91 17.97 0.59
CA PHE A 173 12.74 17.70 1.41
C PHE A 173 12.25 16.25 1.26
N ARG A 174 11.54 15.79 2.28
CA ARG A 174 10.74 14.56 2.29
C ARG A 174 9.31 14.88 2.67
N ILE A 175 8.38 14.06 2.20
CA ILE A 175 6.96 14.18 2.53
C ILE A 175 6.46 12.82 3.02
N GLN A 176 5.73 12.84 4.12
CA GLN A 176 5.03 11.69 4.70
C GLN A 176 3.55 12.01 4.78
N VAL A 177 2.69 11.03 4.49
CA VAL A 177 1.24 11.18 4.62
C VAL A 177 0.81 10.68 6.00
N GLU A 178 -0.04 11.44 6.67
CA GLU A 178 -0.83 10.98 7.81
C GLU A 178 -2.30 10.95 7.39
N LEU A 179 -2.93 9.79 7.54
CA LEU A 179 -4.36 9.58 7.31
C LEU A 179 -5.04 9.37 8.65
N THR A 180 -6.02 10.22 8.95
CA THR A 180 -7.00 9.98 10.01
C THR A 180 -8.28 9.47 9.36
N THR A 181 -8.66 8.22 9.65
CA THR A 181 -9.90 7.64 9.12
C THR A 181 -11.11 8.11 9.92
N TYR A 182 -12.31 7.86 9.40
CA TYR A 182 -13.57 8.16 10.10
C TYR A 182 -13.68 7.56 11.51
N SER A 183 -12.98 6.45 11.78
CA SER A 183 -12.96 5.79 13.09
C SER A 183 -11.87 6.34 14.02
N ASP A 184 -11.35 7.54 13.73
CA ASP A 184 -10.26 8.22 14.43
C ASP A 184 -8.96 7.38 14.48
N LEU A 185 -8.80 6.44 13.55
CA LEU A 185 -7.58 5.66 13.41
C LEU A 185 -6.56 6.49 12.61
N GLN A 186 -5.38 6.66 13.19
CA GLN A 186 -4.26 7.35 12.54
C GLN A 186 -3.32 6.35 11.89
N LEU A 187 -3.09 6.52 10.59
CA LEU A 187 -2.11 5.78 9.81
C LEU A 187 -1.04 6.73 9.30
N LEU A 188 0.18 6.54 9.79
CA LEU A 188 1.35 7.24 9.31
C LEU A 188 2.01 6.43 8.19
N GLY A 189 2.18 7.06 7.03
CA GLY A 189 2.78 6.44 5.85
C GLY A 189 4.30 6.39 5.89
N LEU A 190 4.87 5.84 4.83
CA LEU A 190 6.31 5.85 4.59
C LEU A 190 6.76 7.26 4.17
N GLU A 191 7.98 7.64 4.56
CA GLU A 191 8.61 8.85 4.04
C GLU A 191 8.92 8.72 2.54
N SER A 192 8.78 9.81 1.79
CA SER A 192 9.26 9.88 0.42
C SER A 192 10.80 9.78 0.36
N ALA A 193 11.31 9.40 -0.81
CA ALA A 193 12.71 9.68 -1.12
C ALA A 193 12.97 11.21 -1.04
N PRO A 194 14.18 11.63 -0.66
CA PRO A 194 14.51 13.04 -0.62
C PRO A 194 14.52 13.63 -2.05
N GLU A 195 13.85 14.75 -2.24
CA GLU A 195 13.89 15.52 -3.48
C GLU A 195 14.57 16.86 -3.23
N CYS A 196 15.51 17.24 -4.11
CA CYS A 196 16.39 18.39 -3.89
C CYS A 196 16.28 19.43 -5.00
N HIS A 197 16.05 20.69 -4.63
CA HIS A 197 15.86 21.81 -5.53
C HIS A 197 16.66 23.03 -5.08
N ARG A 198 17.23 23.76 -6.03
CA ARG A 198 17.98 24.99 -5.75
C ARG A 198 17.05 26.18 -5.91
N THR A 199 17.02 27.06 -4.91
CA THR A 199 16.34 28.35 -5.00
C THR A 199 17.01 29.25 -6.04
N THR A 200 16.25 30.16 -6.65
CA THR A 200 16.76 31.06 -7.67
C THR A 200 17.41 32.31 -7.05
N ILE A 201 17.93 33.19 -7.90
CA ILE A 201 18.22 34.58 -7.52
C ILE A 201 16.96 35.43 -7.78
N SER A 202 16.80 36.52 -7.03
CA SER A 202 15.71 37.49 -7.26
C SER A 202 15.94 38.36 -8.50
#